data_AF-A0A2N4U5U5-F1
#
_entry.id   AF-A0A2N4U5U5-F1
#
_cell.length_a   1.000
_cell.length_b   1.000
_cell.length_c   1.000
_cell.angle_alpha   90.00
_cell.angle_beta   90.00
_cell.angle_gamma   90.00
#
_symmetry.space_group_name_H-M   'P 1'
#
loop_
_entity.id
_entity.type
_entity.pdbx_description
1 polymer ?
#
loop_
_entity_poly.entity_id
_entity_poly.type
_entity_poly.pdbx_seq_one_letter_code
_entity_poly.pdbx_strand_id
1 'polypeptide(L)' 'MVLICSGTFRMGSDSHYPEEAPSLRATVDTFWIDLTLVTNREFCRFVNVTGHVTTAEITPNACGSWPSAVGTV' A
#
# COMPACT_ATOMS: atom_id res chain seq x y z
N MET A 1 3.43 -15.96 5.17
CA MET A 1 2.39 -15.36 6.04
C MET A 1 2.48 -15.82 7.50
N VAL A 2 2.08 -14.96 8.43
CA VAL A 2 1.80 -15.20 9.85
C VAL A 2 0.40 -14.72 10.22
N LEU A 3 -0.23 -15.41 11.19
CA LEU A 3 -1.58 -15.08 11.65
C LEU A 3 -1.50 -14.00 12.73
N ILE A 4 -2.24 -12.92 12.52
CA ILE A 4 -2.41 -11.84 13.49
C ILE A 4 -3.83 -11.95 14.05
N CYS A 5 -3.94 -12.18 15.35
CA CYS A 5 -5.23 -12.26 16.04
C CYS A 5 -5.92 -10.90 16.06
N SER A 6 -7.26 -10.92 16.04
CA SER A 6 -8.11 -9.74 16.17
C SER A 6 -7.79 -8.95 17.44
N GLY A 7 -7.99 -7.64 17.40
CA GLY A 7 -7.81 -6.79 18.57
C GLY A 7 -8.14 -5.33 18.32
N THR A 8 -8.26 -4.58 19.41
CA THR A 8 -8.37 -3.11 19.39
C THR A 8 -7.05 -2.51 19.82
N PHE A 9 -6.54 -1.54 19.06
CA PHE A 9 -5.29 -0.85 19.36
C PHE A 9 -5.41 0.64 19.07
N ARG A 10 -4.40 1.42 19.49
CA ARG A 10 -4.31 2.85 19.20
C ARG A 10 -3.53 3.04 17.90
N MET A 11 -4.23 3.52 16.87
CA MET A 11 -3.69 3.81 15.53
C MET A 11 -3.45 5.32 15.40
N GLY A 12 -2.37 5.71 14.70
CA GLY A 12 -2.00 7.12 14.54
C GLY A 12 -1.35 7.73 15.79
N SER A 13 -0.98 9.00 15.70
CA SER A 13 -0.23 9.71 16.72
C SER A 13 -0.55 11.20 16.76
N ASP A 14 -0.80 11.74 17.96
CA ASP A 14 -1.02 13.18 18.18
C ASP A 14 0.27 13.97 18.47
N SER A 15 1.42 13.29 18.58
CA SER A 15 2.69 13.88 19.03
C SER A 15 3.82 13.85 17.98
N HIS A 16 3.52 13.43 16.76
CA HIS A 16 4.48 13.30 15.65
C HIS A 16 4.05 14.17 14.47
N TYR A 17 4.11 13.66 13.24
CA TYR A 17 3.74 14.42 12.06
C TYR A 17 2.23 14.74 12.04
N PRO A 18 1.81 15.93 11.58
CA PRO A 18 0.40 16.31 11.56
C PRO A 18 -0.51 15.34 10.79
N GLU A 19 0.00 14.75 9.70
CA GLU A 19 -0.71 13.77 8.89
C GLU A 19 -0.93 12.40 9.57
N GLU A 20 -0.22 12.13 10.67
CA GLU A 20 -0.40 10.92 11.48
C GLU A 20 -1.47 11.07 12.56
N ALA A 21 -1.93 12.30 12.79
CA ALA A 21 -3.00 12.62 13.74
C ALA A 21 -4.39 12.54 13.07
N PRO A 22 -5.47 12.32 13.84
CA PRO A 22 -5.49 12.08 15.27
C PRO A 22 -5.21 10.61 15.63
N SER A 23 -4.77 10.38 16.88
CA SER A 23 -4.69 9.04 17.44
C SER A 23 -6.09 8.49 17.78
N LEU A 24 -6.45 7.35 17.19
CA LEU A 24 -7.80 6.76 17.29
C LEU A 24 -7.73 5.29 17.74
N ARG A 25 -8.81 4.81 18.37
CA ARG A 25 -8.98 3.37 18.62
C ARG A 25 -9.50 2.69 17.36
N ALA A 26 -8.71 1.78 16.81
CA ALA A 26 -9.09 0.95 15.67
C ALA A 26 -9.24 -0.51 16.11
N THR A 27 -10.24 -1.21 15.58
CA THR A 27 -10.44 -2.64 15.77
C THR A 27 -10.27 -3.35 14.45
N VAL A 28 -9.52 -4.43 14.44
CA VAL A 28 -9.33 -5.30 13.27
C VAL A 28 -9.70 -6.73 13.59
N ASP A 29 -10.23 -7.44 12.61
CA ASP A 29 -10.45 -8.88 12.68
C ASP A 29 -9.13 -9.65 12.60
N THR A 30 -9.20 -10.97 12.78
CA THR A 30 -8.04 -11.84 12.61
C THR A 30 -7.69 -11.95 11.12
N PHE A 31 -6.42 -11.74 10.75
CA PHE A 31 -5.97 -11.81 9.36
C PHE A 31 -4.54 -12.35 9.23
N TRP A 32 -4.16 -12.72 8.01
CA TRP A 32 -2.80 -13.15 7.68
C TRP A 32 -2.01 -12.00 7.07
N ILE A 33 -0.75 -11.85 7.46
CA ILE A 33 0.18 -10.90 6.85
C ILE A 33 1.48 -11.60 6.46
N ASP A 34 2.09 -11.21 5.34
CA ASP A 34 3.41 -11.74 4.99
C ASP A 34 4.52 -11.22 5.90
N LEU A 35 5.48 -12.10 6.21
CA LEU A 35 6.62 -11.78 7.07
C LEU A 35 7.65 -10.91 6.36
N THR A 36 7.67 -10.97 5.03
CA THR A 36 8.61 -10.25 4.18
C THR A 36 7.83 -9.54 3.09
N LEU A 37 8.40 -8.45 2.59
CA LEU A 37 7.90 -7.81 1.38
C LEU A 37 7.95 -8.79 0.20
N VAL A 38 7.08 -8.57 -0.78
CA VAL A 38 7.13 -9.30 -2.05
C VAL A 38 8.45 -9.00 -2.75
N THR A 39 9.23 -10.05 -3.03
CA THR A 39 10.51 -9.92 -3.70
C THR A 39 10.36 -9.81 -5.22
N ASN A 40 11.38 -9.27 -5.89
CA ASN A 40 11.42 -9.25 -7.35
C ASN A 40 11.24 -10.65 -7.95
N ARG A 41 11.82 -11.68 -7.33
CA ARG A 41 11.69 -13.07 -7.82
C ARG A 41 10.26 -13.58 -7.75
N GLU A 42 9.54 -13.28 -6.67
CA GLU A 42 8.13 -13.66 -6.51
C GLU A 42 7.24 -12.89 -7.48
N PHE A 43 7.47 -11.59 -7.62
CA PHE A 43 6.72 -10.78 -8.56
C PHE A 43 6.97 -11.19 -10.02
N CYS A 44 8.23 -11.49 -10.40
CA CYS A 44 8.55 -12.04 -11.72
C CYS A 44 7.81 -13.35 -12.00
N ARG A 45 7.69 -14.23 -10.99
CA ARG A 45 6.90 -15.47 -11.15
C ARG A 45 5.43 -15.16 -11.43
N PHE A 46 4.85 -14.19 -10.72
CA PHE A 46 3.48 -13.74 -10.96
C PHE A 46 3.30 -13.20 -12.39
N VAL A 47 4.19 -12.32 -12.85
CA VAL A 47 4.17 -11.77 -14.22
C VAL A 47 4.26 -12.89 -15.25
N ASN A 48 5.20 -13.83 -15.09
CA ASN A 48 5.39 -14.93 -16.04
C ASN A 48 4.17 -15.86 -16.16
N VAL A 49 3.42 -16.06 -15.08
CA VAL A 49 2.23 -16.92 -15.08
C VAL A 49 1.01 -16.19 -15.64
N THR A 50 0.88 -14.90 -15.37
CA THR A 50 -0.35 -14.14 -15.67
C THR A 50 -0.26 -13.26 -16.91
N GLY A 51 0.96 -12.95 -17.37
CA GLY A 51 1.19 -11.91 -18.38
C GLY A 51 0.86 -10.50 -17.88
N HIS A 52 0.87 -10.26 -16.57
CA HIS A 52 0.50 -8.98 -15.99
C HIS A 52 1.43 -7.84 -16.45
N VAL A 53 0.84 -6.74 -16.92
CA VAL A 53 1.52 -5.48 -17.25
C VAL A 53 1.21 -4.47 -16.14
N THR A 54 2.22 -3.94 -15.48
CA THR A 54 2.02 -2.98 -14.39
C THR A 54 1.56 -1.63 -14.91
N THR A 55 0.90 -0.85 -14.06
CA THR A 55 0.50 0.52 -14.41
C THR A 55 1.68 1.39 -14.84
N ALA A 56 2.87 1.17 -14.27
CA ALA A 56 4.07 1.94 -14.62
C ALA A 56 4.58 1.67 -16.05
N GLU A 57 4.24 0.52 -16.64
CA GLU A 57 4.59 0.17 -18.02
C GLU A 57 3.60 0.74 -19.04
N ILE A 58 2.42 1.20 -18.60
CA ILE A 58 1.40 1.76 -19.47
C ILE A 58 1.69 3.26 -19.66
N THR A 59 1.89 3.67 -20.91
CA THR A 59 2.04 5.08 -21.26
C THR A 59 0.83 5.87 -20.77
N PRO A 60 1.02 6.88 -19.89
CA PRO A 60 -0.07 7.72 -19.43
C PRO A 60 -0.74 8.39 -20.64
N ASN A 61 -2.06 8.42 -20.66
CA ASN A 61 -2.77 9.23 -21.63
C ASN A 61 -2.44 10.73 -21.41
N ALA A 62 -2.38 11.50 -22.50
CA ALA A 62 -1.98 12.92 -22.48
C ALA A 62 -2.85 13.82 -21.58
N CYS A 63 -4.06 13.37 -21.23
CA CYS A 63 -4.89 13.96 -20.19
C CYS A 63 -4.50 13.29 -18.86
N GLY A 64 -3.44 13.82 -18.24
CA GLY A 64 -2.68 13.19 -17.16
C GLY A 64 -3.50 12.44 -16.12
N SER A 65 -3.32 11.12 -16.07
CA SER A 65 -3.70 10.28 -14.94
C SER A 65 -2.50 10.11 -13.99
N TRP A 66 -2.03 11.22 -13.43
CA TRP A 66 -1.08 11.26 -12.31
C TRP A 66 -1.63 12.22 -11.23
N PRO A 67 -1.92 11.76 -10.00
CA PRO A 67 -2.48 12.61 -8.94
C PRO A 67 -1.53 13.74 -8.46
N SER A 68 -0.28 13.78 -8.92
CA SER A 68 0.72 14.79 -8.53
C SER A 68 1.19 15.68 -9.69
N ALA A 69 0.65 15.55 -10.90
CA ALA A 69 0.95 16.46 -12.01
C ALA A 69 0.02 17.69 -11.97
N VAL A 70 0.11 18.47 -10.89
CA VAL A 70 -0.37 19.86 -10.90
C VAL A 70 0.81 20.71 -11.39
N GLY A 71 0.62 21.35 -12.54
CA GLY A 71 1.59 22.27 -13.10
C GLY A 71 1.88 23.45 -12.16
N THR A 72 3.12 23.91 -12.21
CA THR A 72 3.62 25.26 -11.92
C THR A 72 2.98 26.02 -10.75
N VAL A 73 3.73 26.08 -9.64
CA VAL A 73 4.36 27.32 -9.13
C VAL A 73 5.77 27.00 -8.64
#